data_AF-A0A974RUC4-F1
#
_entry.id   AF-A0A974RUC4-F1
#
_cell.length_a   1.000
_cell.length_b   1.000
_cell.length_c   1.000
_cell.angle_alpha   90.00
_cell.angle_beta   90.00
_cell.angle_gamma   90.00
#
_symmetry.space_group_name_H-M   'P 1'
#
loop_
_entity.id
_entity.type
_entity.pdbx_description
1 polymer ?
#
loop_
_entity_poly.entity_id
_entity_poly.type
_entity_poly.pdbx_seq_one_letter_code
_entity_poly.pdbx_strand_id
1 'polypeptide(L)'
;MPLSTTLLVCDVLATGMVAGFLTMYCLTIGGYFTFMVRTGRAEELQRTYPEFRRRIHLKSVYGLTMLLQLLVALVTLVAGRGTGVLHLLPAACCLPFLLLVHGLTGFTRPEERLVSGQHLTDTELARYARLNLPLHAVYACLYAASTLLLLIPALT
;
A
#
# COMPACT_ATOMS: atom_id res chain seq x y z
N MET A 1 -12.79 -13.29 -24.53
CA MET A 1 -12.25 -11.91 -24.46
C MET A 1 -10.80 -11.95 -24.94
N PRO A 2 -10.30 -10.90 -25.62
CA PRO A 2 -8.88 -10.83 -25.98
C PRO A 2 -8.01 -10.87 -24.72
N LEU A 3 -6.82 -11.49 -24.81
CA LEU A 3 -5.89 -11.59 -23.68
C LEU A 3 -5.54 -10.22 -23.09
N SER A 4 -5.36 -9.20 -23.94
CA SER A 4 -5.10 -7.82 -23.52
C SER A 4 -6.23 -7.23 -22.66
N THR A 5 -7.48 -7.48 -23.03
CA THR A 5 -8.65 -7.04 -22.24
C THR A 5 -8.71 -7.76 -20.91
N THR A 6 -8.46 -9.07 -20.88
CA THR A 6 -8.42 -9.82 -19.62
C THR A 6 -7.33 -9.30 -18.69
N LEU A 7 -6.13 -9.04 -19.20
CA LEU A 7 -5.02 -8.47 -18.42
C LEU A 7 -5.36 -7.08 -17.87
N LEU A 8 -5.97 -6.21 -18.70
CA LEU A 8 -6.41 -4.89 -18.26
C LEU A 8 -7.46 -4.97 -17.14
N VAL A 9 -8.46 -5.84 -17.26
CA VAL A 9 -9.48 -6.03 -16.21
C VAL A 9 -8.83 -6.55 -14.93
N CYS A 10 -7.92 -7.52 -15.02
CA CYS A 10 -7.18 -8.01 -13.86
C CYS A 10 -6.37 -6.88 -13.18
N ASP A 11 -5.74 -6.00 -13.95
CA ASP A 11 -4.98 -4.87 -13.42
C ASP A 11 -5.88 -3.84 -12.74
N VAL A 12 -7.01 -3.49 -13.36
CA VAL A 12 -8.04 -2.62 -12.74
C VAL A 12 -8.46 -3.18 -11.38
N LEU A 13 -8.80 -4.47 -11.32
CA LEU A 13 -9.26 -5.12 -10.10
C LEU A 13 -8.16 -5.18 -9.04
N ALA A 14 -6.94 -5.57 -9.41
CA ALA A 14 -5.82 -5.67 -8.48
C ALA A 14 -5.38 -4.29 -7.94
N THR A 15 -5.26 -3.30 -8.82
CA THR A 15 -4.89 -1.92 -8.46
C THR A 15 -5.98 -1.27 -7.61
N GLY A 16 -7.26 -1.48 -7.95
CA GLY A 16 -8.40 -1.00 -7.17
C GLY A 16 -8.50 -1.65 -5.79
N MET A 17 -8.22 -2.96 -5.69
CA MET A 17 -8.16 -3.66 -4.41
C MET A 17 -7.08 -3.06 -3.49
N VAL A 18 -5.88 -2.77 -4.02
CA VAL A 18 -4.81 -2.13 -3.24
C VAL A 18 -5.21 -0.70 -2.84
N ALA A 19 -5.84 0.07 -3.73
CA ALA A 19 -6.37 1.40 -3.40
C ALA A 19 -7.36 1.32 -2.22
N GLY A 20 -8.29 0.37 -2.28
CA GLY A 20 -9.28 0.12 -1.23
C GLY A 20 -8.62 -0.30 0.09
N PHE A 21 -7.64 -1.21 0.05
CA PHE A 21 -6.87 -1.63 1.21
C PHE A 21 -6.15 -0.46 1.89
N LEU A 22 -5.44 0.39 1.13
CA LEU A 22 -4.73 1.55 1.67
C LEU A 22 -5.69 2.61 2.24
N THR A 23 -6.83 2.81 1.57
CA THR A 23 -7.88 3.72 2.03
C THR A 23 -8.47 3.22 3.36
N MET A 24 -8.83 1.94 3.41
CA MET A 24 -9.34 1.29 4.62
C MET A 24 -8.31 1.35 5.75
N TYR A 25 -7.02 1.13 5.46
CA TYR A 25 -5.93 1.28 6.43
C TYR A 25 -5.94 2.68 7.04
N CYS A 26 -5.98 3.73 6.22
CA CYS A 26 -5.99 5.11 6.69
C CYS A 26 -7.19 5.42 7.60
N LEU A 27 -8.37 4.92 7.24
CA LEU A 27 -9.62 5.19 7.96
C LEU A 27 -9.77 4.37 9.25
N THR A 28 -9.17 3.18 9.30
CA THR A 28 -9.38 2.23 10.39
C THR A 28 -8.10 1.97 11.17
N ILE A 29 -7.34 0.94 10.79
CA ILE A 29 -6.25 0.39 11.60
C ILE A 29 -5.06 1.36 11.71
N GLY A 30 -4.70 2.05 10.63
CA GLY A 30 -3.68 3.09 10.64
C GLY A 30 -4.11 4.31 11.46
N GLY A 31 -5.39 4.66 11.42
CA GLY A 31 -5.99 5.68 12.29
C GLY A 31 -5.88 5.30 13.76
N TYR A 32 -6.27 4.06 14.09
CA TYR A 32 -6.15 3.51 15.43
C TYR A 32 -4.70 3.46 15.94
N PHE A 33 -3.74 2.99 15.14
CA PHE A 33 -2.33 2.98 15.53
C PHE A 33 -1.80 4.39 15.78
N THR A 34 -2.15 5.33 14.90
CA THR A 34 -1.78 6.75 15.07
C THR A 34 -2.35 7.32 16.35
N PHE A 35 -3.61 7.01 16.69
CA PHE A 35 -4.23 7.39 17.96
C PHE A 35 -3.48 6.81 19.16
N MET A 36 -3.17 5.51 19.15
CA MET A 36 -2.46 4.84 20.24
C MET A 36 -1.08 5.46 20.45
N VAL A 37 -0.35 5.76 19.37
CA VAL A 37 0.96 6.43 19.48
C VAL A 37 0.82 7.85 20.01
N ARG A 38 -0.13 8.65 19.51
CA ARG A 38 -0.33 10.05 19.93
C ARG A 38 -0.77 10.19 21.38
N THR A 39 -1.41 9.17 21.94
CA THR A 39 -1.90 9.14 23.32
C THR A 39 -0.93 8.46 24.29
N GLY A 40 0.28 8.12 23.85
CA GLY A 40 1.29 7.46 24.69
C GLY A 40 1.00 5.98 24.99
N ARG A 41 0.08 5.36 24.26
CA ARG A 41 -0.39 3.98 24.46
C ARG A 41 0.23 2.99 23.46
N ALA A 42 1.37 3.32 22.88
CA ALA A 42 2.05 2.46 21.90
C ALA A 42 2.39 1.07 22.48
N GLU A 43 2.79 0.99 23.75
CA GLU A 43 3.07 -0.28 24.41
C GLU A 43 1.83 -1.16 24.54
N GLU A 44 0.66 -0.58 24.83
CA GLU A 44 -0.60 -1.32 24.92
C GLU A 44 -0.97 -1.95 23.58
N LEU A 45 -0.79 -1.20 22.47
CA LEU A 45 -0.94 -1.73 21.12
C LEU A 45 0.02 -2.90 20.87
N GLN A 46 1.29 -2.75 21.29
CA GLN A 46 2.33 -3.76 21.09
C GLN A 46 2.16 -5.02 21.93
N ARG A 47 1.31 -5.02 22.97
CA ARG A 47 1.04 -6.23 23.76
C ARG A 47 0.29 -7.32 22.97
N THR A 48 -0.54 -6.93 22.01
CA THR A 48 -1.43 -7.87 21.31
C THR A 48 -1.24 -7.88 19.81
N TYR A 49 -1.01 -6.73 19.18
CA TYR A 49 -0.95 -6.62 17.72
C TYR A 49 0.20 -7.42 17.07
N PRO A 50 1.44 -7.43 17.59
CA PRO A 50 2.54 -8.20 17.00
C PRO A 50 2.29 -9.71 17.02
N GLU A 51 1.61 -10.22 18.06
CA GLU A 51 1.22 -11.62 18.13
C GLU A 51 0.18 -11.95 17.05
N PHE A 52 -0.86 -11.13 16.94
CA PHE A 52 -1.85 -11.25 15.86
C PHE A 52 -1.16 -11.24 14.48
N ARG A 53 -0.36 -10.20 14.20
CA ARG A 53 0.37 -10.02 12.93
C ARG A 53 1.20 -11.26 12.56
N ARG A 54 1.87 -11.87 13.54
CA ARG A 54 2.69 -13.07 13.33
C ARG A 54 1.86 -14.33 13.14
N ARG A 55 0.85 -14.58 13.99
CA ARG A 55 0.03 -15.80 13.95
C ARG A 55 -0.74 -15.96 12.64
N ILE A 56 -1.22 -14.86 12.07
CA ILE A 56 -1.94 -14.90 10.78
C ILE A 56 -1.05 -14.58 9.58
N HIS A 57 0.28 -14.49 9.77
CA HIS A 57 1.25 -14.17 8.72
C HIS A 57 0.91 -12.89 7.92
N LEU A 58 0.34 -11.89 8.59
CA LEU A 58 -0.26 -10.73 7.95
C LEU A 58 0.72 -10.01 7.00
N LYS A 59 1.99 -9.86 7.43
CA LYS A 59 3.08 -9.26 6.62
C LYS A 59 3.24 -9.94 5.27
N SER A 60 3.28 -11.28 5.28
CA SER A 60 3.46 -12.06 4.07
C SER A 60 2.22 -12.00 3.19
N VAL A 61 1.02 -12.02 3.79
CA VAL A 61 -0.24 -11.97 3.05
C VAL A 61 -0.38 -10.66 2.29
N TYR A 62 -0.31 -9.49 2.95
CA TYR A 62 -0.42 -8.23 2.23
C TYR A 62 0.79 -8.00 1.31
N GLY A 63 1.98 -8.44 1.70
CA GLY A 63 3.19 -8.33 0.86
C GLY A 63 3.04 -9.08 -0.46
N LEU A 64 2.51 -10.31 -0.42
CA LEU A 64 2.21 -11.10 -1.60
C LEU A 64 1.13 -10.43 -2.47
N THR A 65 0.07 -9.87 -1.87
CA THR A 65 -0.97 -9.15 -2.60
C THR A 65 -0.41 -7.94 -3.35
N MET A 66 0.44 -7.15 -2.71
CA MET A 66 1.11 -6.00 -3.35
C MET A 66 2.03 -6.46 -4.50
N LEU A 67 2.77 -7.56 -4.30
CA LEU A 67 3.63 -8.13 -5.34
C LEU A 67 2.82 -8.65 -6.54
N LEU A 68 1.73 -9.37 -6.29
CA LEU A 68 0.85 -9.87 -7.34
C LEU A 68 0.25 -8.72 -8.16
N GLN A 69 -0.19 -7.63 -7.51
CA GLN A 69 -0.65 -6.44 -8.22
C GLN A 69 0.45 -5.88 -9.15
N LEU A 70 1.68 -5.73 -8.64
CA LEU A 70 2.79 -5.24 -9.46
C LEU A 70 3.07 -6.17 -10.65
N LEU A 71 3.08 -7.49 -10.44
CA LEU A 71 3.32 -8.46 -11.52
C LEU A 71 2.23 -8.38 -12.60
N VAL A 72 0.96 -8.25 -12.20
CA VAL A 72 -0.15 -8.04 -13.14
C VAL A 72 0.05 -6.75 -13.93
N ALA A 73 0.34 -5.63 -13.26
CA ALA A 73 0.56 -4.34 -13.92
C ALA A 73 1.74 -4.39 -14.91
N LEU A 74 2.83 -5.08 -14.57
CA LEU A 74 3.99 -5.24 -15.47
C LEU A 74 3.65 -6.09 -16.69
N VAL A 75 2.93 -7.20 -16.53
CA VAL A 75 2.50 -8.04 -17.64
C VAL A 75 1.53 -7.29 -18.55
N THR A 76 0.57 -6.56 -17.99
CA THR A 76 -0.37 -5.70 -18.73
C THR A 76 0.39 -4.61 -19.50
N LEU A 77 1.36 -3.95 -18.87
CA LEU A 77 2.21 -2.93 -19.50
C LEU A 77 3.02 -3.50 -20.68
N VAL A 78 3.59 -4.70 -20.54
CA VAL A 78 4.34 -5.37 -21.62
C VAL A 78 3.42 -5.76 -22.77
N ALA A 79 2.24 -6.31 -22.46
CA ALA A 79 1.25 -6.70 -23.47
C ALA A 79 0.67 -5.48 -24.23
N GLY A 80 0.56 -4.32 -23.58
CA GLY A 80 0.03 -3.08 -24.16
C GLY A 80 1.01 -2.24 -24.99
N ARG A 81 2.28 -2.68 -25.16
CA ARG A 81 3.33 -1.90 -25.84
C ARG A 81 2.98 -1.47 -27.27
N GLY A 82 2.12 -2.22 -27.96
CA GLY A 82 1.69 -1.92 -29.34
C GLY A 82 0.49 -0.97 -29.47
N THR A 83 -0.19 -0.62 -28.37
CA THR A 83 -1.51 0.05 -28.40
C THR A 83 -1.55 1.35 -27.59
N GLY A 84 -0.41 1.78 -27.05
CA GLY A 84 -0.30 2.94 -26.16
C GLY A 84 -0.26 2.53 -24.69
N VAL A 85 0.79 2.93 -23.98
CA VAL A 85 1.12 2.44 -22.63
C VAL A 85 0.95 3.48 -21.51
N LEU A 86 0.68 4.74 -21.85
CA LEU A 86 0.72 5.84 -20.89
C LEU A 86 -0.26 5.67 -19.72
N HIS A 87 -1.44 5.10 -19.97
CA HIS A 87 -2.45 4.83 -18.94
C HIS A 87 -2.08 3.64 -18.02
N LEU A 88 -1.15 2.78 -18.46
CA LEU A 88 -0.70 1.57 -17.73
C LEU A 88 0.49 1.88 -16.80
N LEU A 89 1.30 2.89 -17.13
CA LEU A 89 2.51 3.23 -16.39
C LEU A 89 2.25 3.51 -14.89
N PRO A 90 1.23 4.30 -14.49
CA PRO A 90 1.02 4.63 -13.09
C PRO A 90 0.87 3.39 -12.19
N ALA A 91 0.08 2.40 -12.60
CA ALA A 91 -0.15 1.18 -11.84
C ALA A 91 1.13 0.35 -11.63
N ALA A 92 2.01 0.29 -12.63
CA ALA A 92 3.31 -0.37 -12.55
C ALA A 92 4.33 0.41 -11.69
N CYS A 93 4.16 1.72 -11.55
CA CYS A 93 5.05 2.59 -10.78
C CYS A 93 4.62 2.79 -9.33
N CYS A 94 3.37 2.49 -8.95
CA CYS A 94 2.85 2.75 -7.61
C CYS A 94 3.68 2.08 -6.49
N LEU A 95 3.94 0.77 -6.58
CA LEU A 95 4.70 0.05 -5.54
C LEU A 95 6.17 0.53 -5.47
N PRO A 96 6.93 0.63 -6.59
CA PRO A 96 8.27 1.21 -6.56
C PRO A 96 8.31 2.62 -5.95
N PHE A 97 7.36 3.48 -6.32
CA PHE A 97 7.24 4.82 -5.76
C PHE A 97 7.00 4.79 -4.25
N LEU A 98 6.04 3.96 -3.79
CA LEU A 98 5.74 3.79 -2.38
C LEU A 98 6.99 3.39 -1.60
N LEU A 99 7.69 2.34 -2.03
CA LEU A 99 8.89 1.82 -1.37
C LEU A 99 10.00 2.88 -1.30
N LEU A 100 10.19 3.63 -2.38
CA LEU A 100 11.16 4.73 -2.44
C LEU A 100 10.81 5.82 -1.43
N VAL A 101 9.57 6.31 -1.42
CA VAL A 101 9.15 7.38 -0.50
C VAL A 101 9.18 6.90 0.96
N HIS A 102 8.77 5.67 1.25
CA HIS A 102 8.87 5.07 2.58
C HIS A 102 10.32 5.07 3.11
N GLY A 103 11.27 4.68 2.25
CA GLY A 103 12.69 4.68 2.57
C GLY A 103 13.25 6.09 2.78
N LEU A 104 13.02 7.00 1.82
CA LEU A 104 13.56 8.36 1.84
C LEU A 104 13.03 9.20 3.01
N THR A 105 11.81 8.96 3.47
CA THR A 105 11.23 9.64 4.63
C THR A 105 11.71 9.06 5.96
N GLY A 106 12.43 7.93 5.94
CA GLY A 106 12.89 7.22 7.12
C GLY A 106 11.75 6.70 7.99
N PHE A 107 10.58 6.42 7.38
CA PHE A 107 9.38 5.94 8.07
C PHE A 107 9.36 4.41 8.24
N THR A 108 10.01 3.67 7.33
CA THR A 108 10.06 2.19 7.32
C THR A 108 10.44 1.59 8.67
N ARG A 109 11.46 2.16 9.34
CA ARG A 109 11.97 1.62 10.60
C ARG A 109 10.99 1.85 11.77
N PRO A 110 10.52 3.08 12.06
CA PRO A 110 9.48 3.30 13.07
C PRO A 110 8.25 2.44 12.86
N GLU A 111 7.76 2.32 11.62
CA GLU A 111 6.60 1.50 11.31
C GLU A 111 6.83 0.04 11.66
N GLU A 112 7.87 -0.59 11.09
CA GLU A 112 8.14 -2.01 11.33
C GLU A 112 8.38 -2.30 12.82
N ARG A 113 9.04 -1.39 13.54
CA ARG A 113 9.25 -1.53 14.98
C ARG A 113 7.94 -1.49 15.76
N LEU A 114 7.06 -0.54 15.46
CA LEU A 114 5.75 -0.44 16.10
C LEU A 114 4.96 -1.73 15.89
N VAL A 115 4.79 -2.16 14.64
CA VAL A 115 3.96 -3.33 14.29
C VAL A 115 4.58 -4.68 14.69
N SER A 116 5.88 -4.71 15.02
CA SER A 116 6.59 -5.92 15.45
C SER A 116 6.81 -5.99 16.96
N GLY A 117 6.32 -5.02 17.73
CA GLY A 117 6.48 -5.02 19.19
C GLY A 117 7.90 -4.69 19.64
N GLN A 118 8.71 -4.05 18.80
CA GLN A 118 10.05 -3.63 19.17
C GLN A 118 10.00 -2.28 19.86
N HIS A 119 10.94 -2.03 20.76
CA HIS A 119 11.08 -0.74 21.42
C HIS A 119 11.30 0.41 20.41
N LEU A 120 10.61 1.53 20.64
CA LEU A 120 10.74 2.77 19.87
C LEU A 120 11.19 3.90 20.78
N THR A 121 12.08 4.75 20.27
CA THR A 121 12.41 6.01 20.91
C THR A 121 11.30 7.04 20.71
N ASP A 122 11.26 8.09 21.54
CA ASP A 122 10.33 9.21 21.38
C ASP A 122 10.40 9.85 19.99
N THR A 123 11.61 9.93 19.42
CA THR A 123 11.81 10.46 18.07
C THR A 123 11.18 9.58 16.98
N GLU A 124 11.19 8.26 17.17
CA GLU A 124 10.55 7.32 16.25
C GLU A 124 9.03 7.35 16.39
N LEU A 125 8.51 7.47 17.61
CA LEU A 125 7.08 7.63 17.88
C LEU A 125 6.54 8.93 17.27
N ALA A 126 7.24 10.05 17.47
CA ALA A 126 6.87 11.33 16.88
C ALA A 126 6.89 11.29 15.35
N ARG A 127 7.92 10.65 14.77
CA ARG A 127 8.00 10.43 13.32
C ARG A 127 6.84 9.57 12.82
N TYR A 128 6.52 8.48 13.53
CA TYR A 128 5.41 7.62 13.18
C TYR A 128 4.08 8.39 13.17
N ALA A 129 3.79 9.10 14.26
CA ALA A 129 2.55 9.88 14.42
C ALA A 129 2.37 10.99 13.39
N ARG A 130 3.49 11.53 12.87
CA ARG A 130 3.50 12.55 11.83
C ARG A 130 3.31 11.97 10.43
N LEU A 131 3.93 10.82 10.13
CA LEU A 131 4.05 10.32 8.76
C LEU A 131 3.08 9.20 8.39
N ASN A 132 2.60 8.42 9.36
CA ASN A 132 1.81 7.21 9.09
C ASN A 132 0.61 7.48 8.18
N LEU A 133 -0.32 8.34 8.60
CA LEU A 133 -1.52 8.63 7.80
C LEU A 133 -1.20 9.42 6.52
N PRO A 134 -0.39 10.50 6.54
CA PRO A 134 -0.14 11.26 5.32
C PRO A 134 0.52 10.44 4.22
N LEU A 135 1.51 9.59 4.54
CA LEU A 135 2.15 8.75 3.53
C LEU A 135 1.17 7.74 2.93
N HIS A 136 0.43 7.02 3.78
CA HIS A 136 -0.53 6.04 3.31
C HIS A 136 -1.68 6.66 2.51
N ALA A 137 -2.13 7.87 2.88
CA ALA A 137 -3.14 8.60 2.13
C ALA A 137 -2.63 8.97 0.72
N VAL A 138 -1.38 9.45 0.60
CA VAL A 138 -0.77 9.72 -0.71
C VAL A 138 -0.74 8.44 -1.56
N TYR A 139 -0.35 7.29 -0.99
CA TYR A 139 -0.35 6.03 -1.73
C TYR A 139 -1.75 5.58 -2.12
N ALA A 140 -2.73 5.70 -1.23
CA ALA A 140 -4.13 5.40 -1.52
C ALA A 140 -4.63 6.23 -2.71
N CYS A 141 -4.35 7.54 -2.72
CA CYS A 141 -4.70 8.43 -3.83
C CYS A 141 -4.00 8.04 -5.13
N LEU A 142 -2.71 7.68 -5.09
CA LEU A 142 -1.98 7.25 -6.29
C LEU A 142 -2.54 5.96 -6.88
N TYR A 143 -2.84 4.97 -6.04
CA TYR A 143 -3.46 3.72 -6.47
C TYR A 143 -4.89 3.94 -6.99
N ALA A 144 -5.67 4.80 -6.34
CA ALA A 144 -7.02 5.16 -6.79
C ALA A 144 -6.98 5.87 -8.16
N ALA A 145 -6.12 6.87 -8.31
CA ALA A 145 -5.93 7.58 -9.58
C ALA A 145 -5.47 6.63 -10.70
N SER A 146 -4.54 5.72 -10.39
CA SER A 146 -4.08 4.69 -11.34
C SER A 146 -5.24 3.77 -11.75
N THR A 147 -6.07 3.34 -10.81
CA THR A 147 -7.27 2.53 -11.10
C THR A 147 -8.22 3.26 -12.04
N LEU A 148 -8.49 4.54 -11.80
CA LEU A 148 -9.35 5.37 -12.66
C LEU A 148 -8.78 5.51 -14.07
N LEU A 149 -7.45 5.69 -14.21
CA LEU A 149 -6.79 5.74 -15.52
C LEU A 149 -6.88 4.41 -16.29
N LEU A 150 -6.77 3.28 -15.59
CA LEU A 150 -6.94 1.96 -16.19
C LEU A 150 -8.39 1.71 -16.63
N LEU A 151 -9.38 2.30 -15.93
CA LEU A 151 -10.80 2.15 -16.25
C LEU A 151 -11.21 2.84 -17.55
N ILE A 152 -10.57 3.95 -17.92
CA ILE A 152 -10.91 4.71 -19.14
C ILE A 152 -10.95 3.79 -20.37
N PRO A 153 -9.85 3.10 -20.76
CA PRO A 153 -9.86 2.19 -21.90
C PRO A 153 -10.61 0.88 -21.65
N ALA A 154 -10.92 0.53 -20.40
CA ALA A 154 -11.69 -0.67 -20.09
C ALA A 154 -13.21 -0.48 -20.32
N LEU A 155 -13.67 0.78 -20.35
CA LEU A 155 -15.07 1.16 -20.48
C LEU A 155 -15.43 1.76 -21.84
N THR A 156 -14.44 2.02 -22.70
CA THR A 156 -14.59 2.56 -24.06
C THR A 156 -14.25 1.52 -25.11
#